data_AF-N1UP01-F1
#
_entry.id   AF-N1UP01-F1
#
_cell.length_a   1.000
_cell.length_b   1.000
_cell.length_c   1.000
_cell.angle_alpha   90.00
_cell.angle_beta   90.00
_cell.angle_gamma   90.00
#
_symmetry.space_group_name_H-M   'P 1'
#
loop_
_entity.id
_entity.type
_entity.pdbx_description
1 polymer ?
#
loop_
_entity_poly.entity_id
_entity_poly.type
_entity_poly.pdbx_seq_one_letter_code
_entity_poly.pdbx_strand_id
1 'polypeptide(L)'
;MGFSKAIITSGPTIEWIDPVRYISNASSGKMGFHIAESVSKWVSEVVYIHGQVLENYKNPKGSKSIAVETTSDLCNSVLAEIQTDTILIMAAAPVDFRPAKSEKSKIKKKKETKLLFWN
;
A
#
# COMPACT_ATOMS: atom_id res chain seq x y z
N MET A 1 27.67 6.95 3.00
CA MET A 1 26.37 7.54 2.61
C MET A 1 25.61 7.82 3.90
N GLY A 2 25.37 9.10 4.22
CA GLY A 2 24.82 9.54 5.51
C GLY A 2 23.32 9.79 5.45
N PHE A 3 22.52 8.78 5.08
CA PHE A 3 21.06 8.90 5.15
C PHE A 3 20.62 8.83 6.61
N SER A 4 19.81 9.79 7.05
CA SER A 4 19.27 9.82 8.43
C SER A 4 17.96 9.05 8.55
N LYS A 5 17.17 9.00 7.45
CA LYS A 5 15.87 8.33 7.37
C LYS A 5 15.76 7.46 6.12
N ALA A 6 15.05 6.34 6.25
CA ALA A 6 14.62 5.52 5.13
C ALA A 6 13.10 5.34 5.15
N ILE A 7 12.45 5.52 4.01
CA ILE A 7 11.03 5.24 3.81
C ILE A 7 10.91 4.06 2.85
N ILE A 8 10.24 3.00 3.28
CA ILE A 8 9.96 1.82 2.48
C ILE A 8 8.45 1.72 2.32
N THR A 9 7.97 1.82 1.07
CA THR A 9 6.56 1.51 0.79
C THR A 9 6.40 0.02 0.51
N SER A 10 5.29 -0.61 0.89
CA SER A 10 5.07 -2.03 0.69
C SER A 10 3.60 -2.41 0.49
N GLY A 11 3.36 -3.56 -0.13
CA GLY A 11 2.02 -4.11 -0.29
C GLY A 11 1.16 -3.38 -1.31
N PRO A 12 -0.06 -3.88 -1.55
CA PRO A 12 -0.99 -3.30 -2.49
C PRO A 12 -1.85 -2.22 -1.85
N THR A 13 -2.18 -1.17 -2.60
CA THR A 13 -3.26 -0.25 -2.21
C THR A 13 -4.60 -0.74 -2.75
N ILE A 14 -5.69 -0.19 -2.23
CA ILE A 14 -7.04 -0.49 -2.71
C ILE A 14 -7.77 0.79 -3.12
N GLU A 15 -8.57 0.70 -4.17
CA GLU A 15 -9.45 1.79 -4.61
C GLU A 15 -10.89 1.29 -4.67
N TRP A 16 -11.74 1.79 -3.76
CA TRP A 16 -13.12 1.32 -3.58
C TRP A 16 -14.05 1.73 -4.72
N ILE A 17 -14.71 0.75 -5.33
CA ILE A 17 -15.80 0.95 -6.30
C ILE A 17 -17.12 1.16 -5.55
N ASP A 18 -17.39 0.31 -4.58
CA ASP A 18 -18.52 0.37 -3.64
C ASP A 18 -18.12 -0.36 -2.34
N PRO A 19 -18.96 -0.45 -1.28
CA PRO A 19 -18.56 -1.06 0.00
C PRO A 19 -18.24 -2.56 -0.05
N VAL A 20 -18.35 -3.19 -1.22
CA VAL A 20 -18.16 -4.64 -1.41
C VAL A 20 -17.03 -4.93 -2.39
N ARG A 21 -16.65 -3.96 -3.24
CA ARG A 21 -15.70 -4.17 -4.34
C ARG A 21 -14.68 -3.06 -4.38
N TYR A 22 -13.44 -3.45 -4.61
CA TYR A 22 -12.32 -2.55 -4.81
C TYR A 22 -11.43 -3.06 -5.96
N ILE A 23 -10.61 -2.17 -6.48
CA ILE A 23 -9.51 -2.47 -7.42
C ILE A 23 -8.23 -2.55 -6.60
N SER A 24 -7.40 -3.56 -6.84
CA SER A 24 -6.11 -3.73 -6.17
C SER A 24 -5.15 -4.53 -7.04
N ASN A 25 -3.88 -4.55 -6.65
CA ASN A 25 -2.82 -5.34 -7.28
C ASN A 25 -2.45 -6.53 -6.40
N ALA A 26 -2.06 -7.66 -7.02
CA ALA A 26 -1.68 -8.86 -6.28
C ALA A 26 -0.26 -8.73 -5.70
N SER A 27 -0.15 -8.17 -4.51
CA SER A 27 1.11 -8.09 -3.75
C SER A 27 0.92 -8.63 -2.33
N SER A 28 1.89 -9.42 -1.86
CA SER A 28 1.90 -9.90 -0.47
C SER A 28 2.53 -8.91 0.50
N GLY A 29 3.35 -7.97 0.01
CA GLY A 29 4.21 -7.11 0.83
C GLY A 29 5.51 -7.74 1.32
N LYS A 30 5.78 -9.02 1.00
CA LYS A 30 6.96 -9.75 1.48
C LYS A 30 8.29 -9.04 1.17
N MET A 31 8.42 -8.49 -0.03
CA MET A 31 9.66 -7.84 -0.47
C MET A 31 9.92 -6.55 0.31
N GLY A 32 8.95 -5.64 0.37
CA GLY A 32 9.07 -4.39 1.13
C GLY A 32 9.36 -4.65 2.61
N PHE A 33 8.72 -5.66 3.20
CA PHE A 33 8.97 -6.06 4.59
C PHE A 33 10.44 -6.41 4.85
N HIS A 34 11.03 -7.30 4.05
CA HIS A 34 12.44 -7.71 4.25
C HIS A 34 13.45 -6.62 3.86
N ILE A 35 13.08 -5.72 2.94
CA ILE A 35 13.87 -4.51 2.67
C ILE A 35 13.90 -3.64 3.93
N ALA A 36 12.76 -3.38 4.57
CA ALA A 36 12.70 -2.56 5.79
C ALA A 36 13.56 -3.15 6.93
N GLU A 37 13.47 -4.47 7.18
CA GLU A 37 14.33 -5.15 8.17
C GLU A 37 15.82 -5.11 7.83
N SER A 38 16.17 -5.07 6.55
CA SER A 38 17.56 -5.00 6.12
C SER A 38 18.11 -3.59 6.25
N VAL A 39 17.31 -2.59 5.89
CA VAL A 39 17.69 -1.17 5.97
C VAL A 39 17.80 -0.69 7.41
N SER A 40 16.98 -1.20 8.34
CA SER A 40 17.04 -0.84 9.77
C SER A 40 18.35 -1.23 10.47
N LYS A 41 19.20 -2.03 9.82
CA LYS A 41 20.56 -2.34 10.28
C LYS A 41 21.57 -1.23 9.99
N TRP A 42 21.23 -0.32 9.07
CA TRP A 42 22.16 0.70 8.55
C TRP A 42 21.63 2.12 8.73
N VAL A 43 20.31 2.30 8.76
CA VAL A 43 19.65 3.60 8.92
C VAL A 43 18.86 3.58 10.23
N SER A 44 19.10 4.58 11.08
CA SER A 44 18.53 4.65 12.43
C SER A 44 17.02 4.88 12.44
N GLU A 45 16.50 5.64 11.46
CA GLU A 45 15.07 5.93 11.36
C GLU A 45 14.51 5.26 10.10
N VAL A 46 13.75 4.18 10.28
CA VAL A 46 13.08 3.48 9.18
C VAL A 46 11.58 3.58 9.34
N VAL A 47 10.92 4.09 8.30
CA VAL A 47 9.47 4.17 8.19
C VAL A 47 9.00 3.17 7.14
N TYR A 48 8.15 2.24 7.57
CA TYR A 48 7.54 1.23 6.72
C TYR A 48 6.07 1.58 6.48
N ILE A 49 5.76 2.08 5.30
CA ILE A 49 4.41 2.48 4.91
C ILE A 49 3.81 1.35 4.08
N HIS A 50 2.71 0.74 4.52
CA HIS A 50 2.19 -0.44 3.85
C HIS A 50 0.69 -0.37 3.56
N GLY A 51 0.32 -0.86 2.39
CA GLY A 51 -1.07 -1.15 2.04
C GLY A 51 -1.57 -2.45 2.69
N GLN A 52 -2.48 -3.16 2.01
CA GLN A 52 -3.08 -4.41 2.49
C GLN A 52 -2.13 -5.61 2.36
N VAL A 53 -1.11 -5.68 3.22
CA VAL A 53 -0.14 -6.79 3.29
C VAL A 53 -0.69 -7.99 4.06
N LEU A 54 -0.06 -9.16 3.87
CA LEU A 54 -0.33 -10.33 4.71
C LEU A 54 0.09 -10.07 6.17
N GLU A 55 -0.55 -10.75 7.13
CA GLU A 55 -0.37 -10.52 8.57
C GLU A 55 1.10 -10.57 9.02
N ASN A 56 1.84 -11.55 8.51
CA ASN A 56 3.25 -11.75 8.80
C ASN A 56 4.17 -10.65 8.25
N TYR A 57 3.66 -9.73 7.43
CA TYR A 57 4.42 -8.65 6.79
C TYR A 57 4.01 -7.24 7.22
N LYS A 58 3.23 -7.10 8.31
CA LYS A 58 2.78 -5.78 8.82
C LYS A 58 3.84 -5.02 9.61
N ASN A 59 4.68 -5.73 10.36
CA ASN A 59 5.53 -5.12 11.40
C ASN A 59 7.00 -5.57 11.28
N PRO A 60 7.79 -5.01 10.34
CA PRO A 60 9.20 -5.32 10.24
C PRO A 60 9.98 -4.80 11.45
N LYS A 61 10.95 -5.58 11.93
CA LYS A 61 11.76 -5.20 13.10
C LYS A 61 12.60 -3.96 12.83
N GLY A 62 12.68 -3.09 13.84
CA GLY A 62 13.47 -1.86 13.77
C GLY A 62 12.88 -0.79 12.83
N SER A 63 11.58 -0.84 12.56
CA SER A 63 10.88 0.13 11.72
C SER A 63 9.60 0.64 12.39
N LYS A 64 9.22 1.88 12.12
CA LYS A 64 7.89 2.45 12.42
C LYS A 64 6.93 2.04 11.30
N SER A 65 5.90 1.26 11.61
CA SER A 65 4.87 0.88 10.64
C SER A 65 3.76 1.92 10.53
N ILE A 66 3.35 2.23 9.30
CA ILE A 66 2.21 3.09 8.96
C ILE A 66 1.33 2.31 7.98
N ALA A 67 0.12 1.95 8.41
CA ALA A 67 -0.86 1.31 7.54
C ALA A 67 -1.62 2.37 6.74
N VAL A 68 -1.78 2.11 5.44
CA VAL A 68 -2.56 2.95 4.51
C VAL A 68 -3.54 2.07 3.74
N GLU A 69 -4.59 2.69 3.20
CA GLU A 69 -5.59 1.97 2.42
C GLU A 69 -5.47 2.30 0.93
N THR A 70 -5.56 3.59 0.58
CA THR A 70 -5.59 4.04 -0.82
C THR A 70 -4.22 4.47 -1.33
N THR A 71 -4.11 4.63 -2.66
CA THR A 71 -2.91 5.20 -3.30
C THR A 71 -2.68 6.64 -2.87
N SER A 72 -3.77 7.37 -2.58
CA SER A 72 -3.69 8.73 -2.03
C SER A 72 -3.13 8.73 -0.60
N ASP A 73 -3.56 7.79 0.25
CA ASP A 73 -3.07 7.67 1.63
C ASP A 73 -1.58 7.31 1.65
N LEU A 74 -1.16 6.40 0.76
CA LEU A 74 0.24 6.04 0.56
C LEU A 74 1.06 7.28 0.19
N CYS A 75 0.63 8.03 -0.82
CA CYS A 75 1.31 9.25 -1.28
C CYS A 75 1.42 10.29 -0.15
N ASN A 76 0.30 10.58 0.51
CA ASN A 76 0.26 11.54 1.62
C ASN A 76 1.19 11.13 2.77
N SER A 77 1.23 9.84 3.11
CA SER A 77 2.09 9.32 4.18
C SER A 77 3.57 9.40 3.81
N VAL A 78 3.92 9.13 2.55
CA VAL A 78 5.30 9.31 2.06
C VAL A 78 5.69 10.79 2.14
N LEU A 79 4.86 11.69 1.64
CA LEU A 79 5.13 13.14 1.65
C LEU A 79 5.25 13.69 3.08
N ALA A 80 4.47 13.17 4.02
CA ALA A 80 4.52 13.58 5.42
C ALA A 80 5.81 13.15 6.14
N GLU A 81 6.49 12.11 5.64
CA GLU A 81 7.69 11.54 6.28
C GLU A 81 8.99 11.97 5.59
N ILE A 82 8.92 12.41 4.32
CA ILE A 82 10.07 12.87 3.55
C ILE A 82 10.69 14.11 4.20
N GLN A 83 12.01 14.06 4.36
CA GLN A 83 12.87 15.16 4.78
C GLN A 83 14.21 15.10 4.04
N THR A 84 15.10 16.07 4.28
CA THR A 84 16.49 16.01 3.80
C THR A 84 17.17 14.72 4.26
N ASP A 85 18.09 14.19 3.45
CA ASP A 85 18.83 12.94 3.73
C ASP A 85 17.95 11.68 3.90
N THR A 86 16.76 11.68 3.27
CA THR A 86 15.88 10.52 3.21
C THR A 86 16.16 9.66 1.98
N ILE A 87 16.31 8.35 2.17
CA ILE A 87 16.20 7.38 1.07
C ILE A 87 14.76 6.87 0.97
N LEU A 88 14.17 6.98 -0.23
CA LEU A 88 12.85 6.44 -0.53
C LEU A 88 12.97 5.17 -1.39
N ILE A 89 12.40 4.07 -0.91
CA ILE A 89 12.33 2.79 -1.61
C ILE A 89 10.86 2.45 -1.89
N MET A 90 10.45 2.61 -3.15
CA MET A 90 9.07 2.46 -3.59
C MET A 90 8.72 1.00 -3.97
N ALA A 91 8.66 0.11 -2.99
CA ALA A 91 8.36 -1.32 -3.19
C ALA A 91 6.86 -1.70 -3.06
N ALA A 92 5.95 -0.71 -2.96
CA ALA A 92 4.51 -0.95 -2.94
C ALA A 92 3.98 -1.27 -4.35
N ALA A 93 2.74 -1.78 -4.41
CA ALA A 93 1.98 -1.99 -5.63
C ALA A 93 0.77 -1.03 -5.65
N PRO A 94 0.99 0.28 -5.87
CA PRO A 94 -0.10 1.26 -5.94
C PRO A 94 -1.02 0.96 -7.12
N VAL A 95 -2.30 1.28 -6.98
CA VAL A 95 -3.28 1.19 -8.06
C VAL A 95 -3.19 2.45 -8.92
N ASP A 96 -3.03 2.30 -10.22
CA ASP A 96 -2.86 3.42 -11.16
C ASP A 96 -4.16 4.22 -11.40
N PHE A 97 -5.31 3.56 -11.25
CA PHE A 97 -6.62 4.13 -11.55
C PHE A 97 -7.60 3.95 -10.39
N ARG A 98 -8.32 5.01 -10.06
CA ARG A 98 -9.44 4.96 -9.11
C ARG A 98 -10.77 5.27 -9.79
N PRO A 99 -11.89 4.74 -9.28
CA PRO A 99 -13.20 5.18 -9.72
C PRO A 99 -13.35 6.69 -9.54
N ALA A 100 -13.86 7.38 -10.56
CA ALA A 100 -14.13 8.82 -10.46
C ALA A 100 -15.13 9.14 -9.33
N LYS A 101 -16.01 8.19 -9.02
CA LYS A 101 -16.93 8.22 -7.89
C LYS A 101 -17.02 6.84 -7.27
N SER A 102 -16.78 6.76 -5.96
CA SER A 102 -17.09 5.57 -5.16
C SER A 102 -18.54 5.63 -4.71
N GLU A 103 -19.29 4.54 -4.86
CA GLU A 103 -20.70 4.50 -4.47
C GLU A 103 -20.83 4.15 -2.98
N LYS A 104 -21.72 4.84 -2.25
CA LYS A 104 -21.96 4.58 -0.81
C LYS A 104 -22.75 3.30 -0.55
N SER A 105 -23.28 2.68 -1.60
CA SER A 105 -24.09 1.47 -1.52
C SER A 105 -23.70 0.51 -2.63
N LYS A 106 -23.90 -0.79 -2.40
CA LYS A 106 -23.60 -1.83 -3.38
C LYS A 106 -24.32 -1.54 -4.70
N ILE A 107 -23.57 -1.39 -5.79
CA ILE A 107 -24.17 -1.08 -7.09
C ILE A 107 -25.01 -2.29 -7.52
N LYS A 108 -26.30 -2.04 -7.76
CA LYS A 108 -27.26 -3.07 -8.19
C LYS A 108 -26.97 -3.53 -9.62
N LYS A 109 -27.27 -4.81 -9.89
CA LYS A 109 -27.24 -5.35 -11.25
C LYS A 109 -28.28 -4.63 -12.11
N LYS A 110 -27.93 -4.34 -13.37
CA LYS A 110 -28.90 -3.87 -14.40
C LYS A 110 -29.52 -5.09 -15.10
N LYS A 111 -30.73 -4.94 -15.64
CA LYS A 111 -31.56 -6.05 -16.17
C LYS A 111 -30.93 -6.88 -17.29
N GLU A 112 -29.91 -6.38 -18.00
CA GLU A 112 -29.30 -7.05 -19.16
C GLU A 112 -27.85 -7.54 -18.92
N THR A 113 -27.46 -7.86 -17.68
CA THR A 113 -26.14 -8.44 -17.43
C THR A 113 -26.13 -9.94 -17.77
N LYS A 114 -25.51 -10.34 -18.89
CA LYS A 114 -25.18 -11.75 -19.16
C LYS A 114 -24.25 -12.28 -18.07
N LEU A 115 -24.67 -13.34 -17.40
CA LEU A 115 -23.85 -14.04 -16.41
C LEU A 115 -23.05 -15.14 -17.11
N LEU A 116 -21.75 -15.16 -16.85
CA LEU A 116 -20.94 -16.35 -17.09
C LEU A 116 -20.92 -17.12 -15.77
N PHE A 117 -21.47 -18.33 -15.80
CA PHE A 117 -21.33 -19.27 -14.70
C PHE A 117 -20.03 -20.04 -14.92
N TRP A 118 -19.30 -20.30 -13.83
CA TRP A 118 -18.13 -21.17 -13.88
C TRP A 118 -18.65 -22.60 -14.09
N ASN A 119 -18.48 -23.13 -15.29
CA ASN A 119 -18.75 -24.54 -15.59
C ASN A 119 -17.66 -25.43 -14.98
#